data_AF-A0A3R8RSV3-F1
#
_entry.id   AF-A0A3R8RSV3-F1
#
_cell.length_a   1.000
_cell.length_b   1.000
_cell.length_c   1.000
_cell.angle_alpha   90.00
_cell.angle_beta   90.00
_cell.angle_gamma   90.00
#
_symmetry.space_group_name_H-M   'P 1'
#
loop_
_entity.id
_entity.type
_entity.pdbx_description
1 polymer ?
#
loop_
_entity_poly.entity_id
_entity_poly.type
_entity_poly.pdbx_seq_one_letter_code
_entity_poly.pdbx_strand_id
1 'polypeptide(L)' 'GKIKSVKVYDVTGKQILTKEINAAQSQIDFSRFSSGVYIVNTAMEDGTTTSTKVIKQ' A
#
# COMPACT_ATOMS: atom_id res chain seq x y z
N GLY A 1 5.20 -10.39 11.77
CA GLY A 1 5.69 -9.05 12.15
C GLY A 1 4.54 -8.06 12.16
N LYS A 2 4.72 -6.90 12.79
CA LYS A 2 3.77 -5.79 12.68
C LYS A 2 4.11 -4.95 11.46
N ILE A 3 3.08 -4.46 10.79
CA ILE A 3 3.22 -3.47 9.72
C ILE A 3 3.53 -2.14 10.40
N LYS A 4 4.54 -1.43 9.90
CA LYS A 4 4.88 -0.06 10.27
C LYS A 4 4.13 0.95 9.41
N SER A 5 4.14 0.75 8.09
CA SER A 5 3.37 1.61 7.19
C SER A 5 3.03 0.93 5.87
N VAL A 6 1.97 1.43 5.24
CA VAL A 6 1.61 1.08 3.87
C VAL A 6 1.52 2.33 3.03
N LYS A 7 2.15 2.28 1.85
CA LYS A 7 2.15 3.34 0.84
C LYS A 7 1.60 2.81 -0.47
N VAL A 8 0.73 3.57 -1.12
CA VAL A 8 0.16 3.20 -2.43
C VAL A 8 0.59 4.23 -3.45
N TYR A 9 1.08 3.76 -4.58
CA TYR A 9 1.53 4.57 -5.70
C TYR A 9 0.73 4.19 -6.95
N ASP A 10 0.45 5.17 -7.82
CA ASP A 10 -0.01 4.89 -9.18
C ASP A 10 1.16 4.58 -10.13
N VAL A 11 0.87 4.26 -11.39
CA VAL A 11 1.89 3.94 -12.41
C VAL A 11 2.84 5.09 -12.74
N THR A 12 2.48 6.32 -12.42
CA THR A 12 3.34 7.50 -12.63
C THR A 12 4.35 7.67 -11.49
N GLY A 13 4.23 6.86 -10.43
CA GLY A 13 5.03 6.98 -9.20
C GLY A 13 4.45 7.99 -8.20
N LYS A 14 3.27 8.56 -8.47
CA LYS A 14 2.61 9.46 -7.52
C LYS A 14 2.10 8.67 -6.32
N GLN A 15 2.47 9.11 -5.12
CA GLN A 15 1.93 8.55 -3.88
C GLN A 15 0.46 8.98 -3.71
N ILE A 16 -0.44 8.01 -3.70
CA ILE A 16 -1.88 8.20 -3.57
C ILE A 16 -2.33 8.06 -2.11
N LEU A 17 -1.68 7.18 -1.35
CA LEU A 17 -2.01 6.93 0.04
C LEU A 17 -0.75 6.64 0.85
N THR A 18 -0.72 7.13 2.09
CA THR A 18 0.20 6.68 3.13
C THR A 18 -0.61 6.39 4.38
N LYS A 19 -0.31 5.30 5.06
CA LYS A 19 -0.95 4.93 6.32
C LYS A 19 0.09 4.35 7.26
N GLU A 20 0.33 5.02 8.38
CA GLU A 20 1.10 4.46 9.49
C GLU A 20 0.21 3.44 10.21
N ILE A 21 0.77 2.27 10.49
CA ILE A 21 0.08 1.11 11.05
C ILE A 21 0.93 0.58 12.22
N ASN A 22 0.30 0.02 13.23
CA ASN A 22 0.96 -0.71 14.33
C ASN A 22 0.13 -1.96 14.61
N ALA A 23 -0.09 -2.75 13.56
CA ALA A 23 -0.96 -3.92 13.57
C ALA A 23 -0.42 -4.97 12.62
N ALA A 24 -0.82 -6.22 12.83
CA ALA A 24 -0.44 -7.34 11.96
C ALA A 24 -1.14 -7.29 10.59
N GLN A 25 -2.24 -6.54 10.48
CA GLN A 25 -3.04 -6.43 9.25
C GLN A 25 -3.55 -5.00 9.05
N SER A 26 -3.75 -4.62 7.80
CA SER A 26 -4.46 -3.39 7.41
C SER A 26 -5.25 -3.64 6.14
N GLN A 27 -6.47 -3.09 6.11
CA GLN A 27 -7.28 -3.03 4.91
C GLN A 27 -7.11 -1.66 4.23
N ILE A 28 -7.00 -1.68 2.91
CA ILE A 28 -7.02 -0.49 2.06
C ILE A 28 -8.23 -0.60 1.16
N ASP A 29 -9.08 0.42 1.20
CA ASP A 29 -10.24 0.51 0.32
C ASP A 29 -9.86 1.22 -0.98
N PHE A 30 -9.93 0.49 -2.08
CA PHE A 30 -9.69 0.98 -3.44
C PHE A 30 -10.98 1.45 -4.14
N SER A 31 -12.13 1.47 -3.47
CA SER A 31 -13.43 1.83 -4.07
C SER A 31 -13.42 3.21 -4.72
N ARG A 32 -12.72 4.18 -4.11
CA ARG A 32 -12.62 5.57 -4.57
C ARG A 32 -11.48 5.83 -5.55
N PHE A 33 -10.67 4.82 -5.87
CA PHE A 33 -9.54 4.93 -6.78
C PHE A 33 -10.05 4.75 -8.21
N SER A 34 -9.45 5.43 -9.18
CA SER A 34 -9.77 5.19 -10.59
C SER A 34 -9.35 3.76 -11.00
N SER A 35 -9.94 3.24 -12.08
CA SER A 35 -9.44 2.02 -12.71
C SER A 35 -7.99 2.22 -13.15
N GLY A 36 -7.14 1.22 -12.94
CA GLY A 36 -5.71 1.34 -13.19
C GLY A 36 -4.86 0.36 -12.38
N VAL A 37 -3.55 0.54 -12.47
CA VAL A 37 -2.56 -0.28 -11.76
C VAL A 37 -1.96 0.52 -10.61
N TYR A 38 -1.81 -0.13 -9.47
CA TYR A 38 -1.26 0.44 -8.26
C TYR A 38 -0.16 -0.46 -7.69
N ILE A 39 0.84 0.17 -7.07
CA ILE A 39 1.88 -0.52 -6.32
C ILE A 39 1.66 -0.21 -4.84
N VAL A 40 1.46 -1.25 -4.04
CA VAL A 40 1.31 -1.19 -2.59
C VAL A 40 2.63 -1.62 -1.96
N ASN A 41 3.31 -0.70 -1.30
CA ASN A 41 4.51 -0.97 -0.53
C ASN A 41 4.15 -1.07 0.95
N THR A 42 4.46 -2.20 1.57
CA THR A 42 4.26 -2.46 3.00
C THR A 42 5.62 -2.51 3.67
N ALA A 43 5.88 -1.58 4.59
CA ALA A 43 7.05 -1.60 5.45
C ALA A 43 6.68 -2.25 6.79
N MET A 44 7.47 -3.21 7.22
CA MET A 44 7.33 -3.90 8.49
C MET A 44 8.20 -3.21 9.57
N GLU A 45 7.89 -3.42 10.84
CA GLU A 45 8.70 -2.88 11.95
C GLU A 45 10.13 -3.45 11.98
N ASP A 46 10.33 -4.67 11.47
CA ASP A 46 11.65 -5.32 11.36
C ASP A 46 12.51 -4.77 10.20
N GLY A 47 12.01 -3.75 9.49
CA GLY A 47 12.70 -3.10 8.37
C GLY A 47 12.47 -3.78 7.02
N THR A 48 11.84 -4.95 6.97
CA THR A 48 11.50 -5.58 5.69
C THR A 48 10.44 -4.77 4.95
N THR A 49 10.53 -4.76 3.61
CA THR A 49 9.54 -4.13 2.75
C THR A 49 9.06 -5.11 1.70
N THR A 50 7.75 -5.19 1.51
CA THR A 50 7.13 -5.99 0.44
C THR A 50 6.36 -5.07 -0.51
N SER A 51 6.36 -5.42 -1.79
CA SER A 51 5.64 -4.70 -2.83
C SER A 51 4.64 -5.62 -3.50
N THR A 52 3.40 -5.14 -3.65
CA THR A 52 2.31 -5.88 -4.30
C THR A 52 1.67 -5.02 -5.38
N LYS A 53 1.52 -5.59 -6.58
CA LYS A 53 0.80 -4.95 -7.69
C LYS A 53 -0.70 -5.25 -7.55
N VAL A 54 -1.52 -4.20 -7.61
CA VAL A 54 -2.98 -4.28 -7.61
C VAL A 54 -3.49 -3.74 -8.96
N ILE A 55 -4.42 -4.45 -9.58
CA ILE A 55 -5.09 -4.03 -10.82
C ILE A 55 -6.55 -3.81 -10.48
N LYS A 56 -7.01 -2.55 -10.57
CA LYS A 56 -8.40 -2.17 -10.40
C LYS A 56 -9.07 -2.03 -11.75
N GLN A 57 -10.15 -2.78 -11.97
CA GLN A 57 -11.04 -2.64 -13.11
C GLN A 57 -12.15 -1.63 -12.82
#